data_AF-A0A2I0PAF7-F1
#
_entry.id   AF-A0A2I0PAF7-F1
#
_cell.length_a   1.000
_cell.length_b   1.000
_cell.length_c   1.000
_cell.angle_alpha   90.00
_cell.angle_beta   90.00
_cell.angle_gamma   90.00
#
_symmetry.space_group_name_H-M   'P 1'
#
loop_
_entity.id
_entity.type
_entity.pdbx_description
1 polymer ?
#
loop_
_entity_poly.entity_id
_entity_poly.type
_entity_poly.pdbx_seq_one_letter_code
_entity_poly.pdbx_strand_id
1 'polypeptide(L)'
;MRTSHRLLLRLYHDPGYDFSKVEVEYVDRGAPGDRSTLQGERVLALDAQYLEVDAGTHVACIPYHRVRRILYDGEVVWPVEPEKHGDAGET
;
A
#
# COMPACT_ATOMS: atom_id res chain seq x y z
N MET A 1 17.74 -5.91 -2.57
CA MET A 1 16.56 -5.01 -2.57
C MET A 1 15.47 -5.61 -1.68
N ARG A 2 14.92 -4.87 -0.70
CA ARG A 2 13.68 -5.29 -0.02
C ARG A 2 12.54 -5.11 -1.03
N THR A 3 11.86 -6.20 -1.41
CA THR A 3 10.65 -6.13 -2.23
C THR A 3 9.46 -5.75 -1.35
N SER A 4 8.46 -5.07 -1.92
CA SER A 4 7.20 -4.72 -1.24
C SER A 4 6.59 -5.95 -0.55
N HIS A 5 6.52 -7.07 -1.27
CA HIS A 5 6.03 -8.36 -0.75
C HIS A 5 6.77 -8.81 0.53
N ARG A 6 8.11 -8.82 0.53
CA ARG A 6 8.87 -9.27 1.71
C ARG A 6 8.66 -8.35 2.92
N LEU A 7 8.46 -7.05 2.69
CA LEU A 7 8.13 -6.15 3.79
C LEU A 7 6.72 -6.41 4.33
N LEU A 8 5.73 -6.54 3.45
CA LEU A 8 4.34 -6.83 3.85
C LEU A 8 4.25 -8.12 4.65
N LEU A 9 4.91 -9.21 4.21
CA LEU A 9 4.97 -10.46 4.97
C LEU A 9 5.57 -10.28 6.37
N ARG A 10 6.62 -9.45 6.50
CA ARG A 10 7.20 -9.16 7.80
C ARG A 10 6.19 -8.43 8.69
N LEU A 11 5.59 -7.36 8.19
CA LEU A 11 4.62 -6.56 8.95
C LEU A 11 3.38 -7.39 9.34
N TYR A 12 2.99 -8.36 8.51
CA TYR A 12 1.79 -9.18 8.72
C TYR A 12 1.98 -10.31 9.73
N HIS A 13 3.17 -10.93 9.77
CA HIS A 13 3.42 -12.09 10.63
C HIS A 13 4.23 -11.80 11.89
N ASP A 14 4.93 -10.66 11.96
CA ASP A 14 5.72 -10.28 13.12
C ASP A 14 4.78 -9.68 14.19
N PRO A 15 4.61 -10.32 15.36
CA PRO A 15 3.71 -9.85 16.41
C PRO A 15 4.14 -8.51 17.03
N GLY A 16 5.36 -8.05 16.75
CA GLY A 16 5.82 -6.72 17.13
C GLY A 16 5.23 -5.59 16.29
N TYR A 17 4.48 -5.91 15.22
CA TYR A 17 3.84 -4.93 14.36
C TYR A 17 2.32 -5.09 14.38
N ASP A 18 1.63 -3.96 14.44
CA ASP A 18 0.19 -3.88 14.19
C ASP A 18 -0.08 -3.66 12.70
N PHE A 19 -0.58 -4.68 12.01
CA PHE A 19 -0.84 -4.59 10.57
C PHE A 19 -1.99 -3.62 10.22
N SER A 20 -2.88 -3.28 11.17
CA SER A 20 -3.92 -2.27 10.92
C SER A 20 -3.35 -0.88 10.66
N LYS A 21 -2.12 -0.61 11.10
CA LYS A 21 -1.39 0.64 10.86
C LYS A 21 -0.70 0.70 9.50
N VAL A 22 -0.79 -0.36 8.70
CA VAL A 22 -0.19 -0.41 7.37
C VAL A 22 -1.12 0.26 6.37
N GLU A 23 -0.56 1.14 5.54
CA GLU A 23 -1.25 1.66 4.36
C GLU A 23 -0.46 1.30 3.11
N VAL A 24 -1.16 0.83 2.08
CA VAL A 24 -0.54 0.45 0.80
C VAL A 24 -1.13 1.30 -0.32
N GLU A 25 -0.27 2.09 -0.97
CA GLU A 25 -0.60 2.79 -2.21
C GLU A 25 -0.24 1.90 -3.41
N TYR A 26 -1.14 1.81 -4.38
CA TYR A 26 -0.94 1.03 -5.59
C TYR A 26 -1.50 1.73 -6.83
N VAL A 27 -0.98 1.34 -7.99
CA VAL A 27 -1.48 1.81 -9.29
C VAL A 27 -2.82 1.15 -9.61
N ASP A 28 -3.83 1.99 -9.87
CA ASP A 28 -5.17 1.57 -10.23
C ASP A 28 -5.63 2.33 -11.48
N ARG A 29 -5.65 1.65 -12.63
CA ARG A 29 -5.90 2.29 -13.92
C ARG A 29 -7.37 2.66 -14.02
N GLY A 30 -7.68 3.95 -14.04
CA GLY A 30 -9.05 4.47 -14.05
C GLY A 30 -9.51 5.10 -12.74
N ALA A 31 -8.68 5.08 -11.69
CA ALA A 31 -8.88 5.91 -10.50
C ALA A 31 -8.35 7.35 -10.73
N PRO A 32 -8.84 8.36 -10.01
CA PRO A 32 -8.25 9.70 -10.04
C PRO A 32 -6.74 9.65 -9.75
N GLY A 33 -5.92 10.13 -10.69
CA GLY A 33 -4.45 10.08 -10.57
C GLY A 33 -3.83 8.70 -10.78
N ASP A 34 -4.61 7.72 -11.28
CA ASP A 34 -4.22 6.31 -11.47
C ASP A 34 -3.69 5.63 -10.20
N ARG A 35 -4.17 6.08 -9.03
CA ARG A 35 -3.72 5.62 -7.71
C ARG A 35 -4.91 5.33 -6.81
N SER A 36 -4.73 4.31 -5.99
CA SER A 36 -5.65 3.93 -4.91
C SER A 36 -4.84 3.54 -3.68
N THR A 37 -5.44 3.70 -2.50
CA THR A 37 -4.86 3.35 -1.20
C THR A 37 -5.74 2.35 -0.48
N LEU A 38 -5.13 1.42 0.25
CA LEU A 38 -5.84 0.48 1.13
C LEU A 38 -5.22 0.45 2.53
N GLN A 39 -6.07 0.31 3.53
CA GLN A 39 -5.65 0.08 4.91
C GLN A 39 -5.41 -1.41 5.15
N GLY A 40 -4.44 -1.72 6.00
CA GLY A 40 -4.03 -3.09 6.32
C GLY A 40 -5.15 -3.91 6.97
N GLU A 41 -6.09 -3.27 7.66
CA GLU A 41 -7.30 -3.92 8.19
C GLU A 41 -8.18 -4.57 7.12
N ARG A 42 -8.10 -4.09 5.86
CA ARG A 42 -8.87 -4.63 4.73
C ARG A 42 -8.16 -5.79 4.05
N VAL A 43 -6.91 -6.08 4.41
CA VAL A 43 -6.15 -7.19 3.83
C VAL A 43 -6.63 -8.49 4.44
N LEU A 44 -7.16 -9.37 3.60
CA LEU A 44 -7.66 -10.69 3.99
C LEU A 44 -6.55 -11.75 3.94
N ALA A 45 -5.68 -11.65 2.94
CA ALA A 45 -4.57 -12.57 2.73
C ALA A 45 -3.42 -11.95 1.94
N LEU A 46 -2.22 -12.47 2.17
CA LEU A 46 -1.02 -12.19 1.38
C LEU A 46 -0.61 -13.48 0.64
N ASP A 47 -0.94 -13.55 -0.65
CA ASP A 47 -0.49 -14.65 -1.52
C ASP A 47 0.95 -14.40 -2.01
N ALA A 48 1.53 -15.33 -2.76
CA ALA A 48 2.84 -15.20 -3.37
C ALA A 48 2.92 -14.07 -4.41
N GLN A 49 1.81 -13.75 -5.10
CA GLN A 49 1.80 -12.79 -6.22
C GLN A 49 0.99 -11.51 -5.98
N TYR A 50 0.01 -11.54 -5.07
CA TYR A 50 -0.93 -10.44 -4.84
C TYR A 50 -1.43 -10.39 -3.40
N LEU A 51 -2.00 -9.24 -3.02
CA LEU A 51 -2.80 -9.07 -1.81
C LEU A 51 -4.27 -9.33 -2.13
N GLU A 52 -4.98 -10.06 -1.27
CA GLU A 52 -6.44 -10.12 -1.29
C GLU A 52 -6.99 -9.07 -0.32
N VAL A 53 -7.88 -8.21 -0.81
CA VAL A 53 -8.44 -7.13 -0.02
C VAL A 53 -9.96 -7.11 -0.09
N ASP A 54 -10.58 -6.78 1.02
CA ASP A 54 -12.01 -6.52 1.09
C ASP A 54 -12.33 -5.14 0.45
N ALA A 55 -12.97 -5.18 -0.72
CA ALA A 55 -13.47 -3.99 -1.41
C ALA A 55 -14.92 -3.66 -1.02
N GLY A 56 -15.44 -4.27 0.04
CA GLY A 56 -16.79 -4.09 0.59
C GLY A 56 -17.87 -4.90 -0.12
N THR A 57 -17.84 -4.96 -1.46
CA THR A 57 -18.80 -5.76 -2.25
C THR A 57 -18.23 -7.05 -2.82
N HIS A 58 -16.89 -7.13 -2.88
CA HIS A 58 -16.16 -8.27 -3.42
C HIS A 58 -14.74 -8.29 -2.85
N VAL A 59 -14.03 -9.40 -3.06
CA VAL A 59 -12.60 -9.49 -2.80
C VAL A 59 -11.84 -9.05 -4.04
N ALA A 60 -10.96 -8.06 -3.89
CA ALA A 60 -10.09 -7.59 -4.95
C ALA A 60 -8.67 -8.15 -4.78
N CYS A 61 -8.02 -8.52 -5.89
CA CYS A 61 -6.65 -9.00 -5.90
C CYS A 61 -5.71 -7.91 -6.43
N ILE A 62 -4.78 -7.44 -5.61
CA ILE A 62 -3.86 -6.36 -5.94
C ILE A 62 -2.44 -6.95 -6.11
N PRO A 63 -1.90 -7.01 -7.34
CA PRO A 63 -0.56 -7.54 -7.57
C PRO A 63 0.54 -6.71 -6.92
N TYR A 64 1.55 -7.35 -6.33
CA TYR A 64 2.65 -6.62 -5.66
C TYR A 64 3.46 -5.70 -6.57
N HIS A 65 3.49 -5.99 -7.88
CA HIS A 65 4.16 -5.12 -8.86
C HIS A 65 3.43 -3.79 -9.08
N ARG A 66 2.19 -3.65 -8.60
CA ARG A 66 1.44 -2.39 -8.61
C ARG A 66 1.64 -1.58 -7.34
N VAL A 67 2.17 -2.18 -6.27
CA VAL A 67 2.46 -1.49 -5.01
C VAL A 67 3.55 -0.45 -5.24
N ARG A 68 3.24 0.79 -4.87
CA ARG A 68 4.10 1.96 -5.05
C ARG A 68 4.62 2.55 -3.76
N ARG A 69 3.87 2.45 -2.67
CA ARG A 69 4.27 2.99 -1.37
C ARG A 69 3.68 2.10 -0.28
N ILE A 70 4.44 1.90 0.79
CA ILE A 70 3.92 1.30 2.02
C ILE A 70 4.23 2.27 3.15
N LEU A 71 3.21 2.66 3.88
CA LEU A 71 3.31 3.43 5.10
C LEU A 71 3.05 2.51 6.30
N TYR A 72 3.68 2.82 7.41
CA TYR A 72 3.39 2.23 8.71
C TYR A 72 3.23 3.36 9.72
N ASP A 73 2.06 3.47 10.34
CA ASP A 73 1.77 4.53 11.31
C ASP A 73 2.01 5.95 10.74
N GLY A 74 1.70 6.14 9.46
CA GLY A 74 1.92 7.38 8.71
C GLY A 74 3.34 7.60 8.17
N GLU A 75 4.29 6.74 8.53
CA GLU A 75 5.70 6.86 8.12
C GLU A 75 6.02 5.96 6.91
N VAL A 76 6.75 6.48 5.92
CA VAL A 76 7.12 5.69 4.74
C VAL A 76 8.15 4.62 5.08
N VAL A 77 7.77 3.35 4.97
CA VAL A 77 8.65 2.20 5.24
C VAL A 77 9.12 1.49 3.97
N TRP A 78 8.45 1.72 2.84
CA TRP A 78 8.86 1.23 1.52
C TRP A 78 8.46 2.20 0.40
N PRO A 79 9.33 2.40 -0.59
CA PRO A 79 9.60 3.74 -1.11
C PRO A 79 8.83 3.99 -2.42
N VAL A 80 8.80 5.20 -3.01
CA VAL A 80 9.74 6.35 -2.92
C VAL A 80 8.98 7.68 -3.03
N GLU A 81 9.45 8.71 -2.33
CA GLU A 81 9.33 10.13 -2.74
C GLU A 81 10.70 10.63 -3.25
N PRO A 82 10.77 11.57 -4.23
CA PRO A 82 9.91 12.76 -4.28
C PRO A 82 9.32 13.12 -5.65
N GLU A 83 8.10 13.69 -5.64
CA GLU A 83 7.89 14.94 -6.36
C GLU A 83 7.87 16.06 -5.32
N LYS A 84 8.77 17.03 -5.50
CA LYS A 84 8.77 18.28 -4.74
C LYS A 84 7.43 18.96 -4.99
N HIS A 85 6.80 19.43 -3.93
CA HIS A 85 5.72 20.41 -4.01
C HIS A 85 6.21 21.59 -4.87
N GLY A 86 5.73 21.66 -6.11
CA GLY A 86 5.75 22.89 -6.89
C GLY A 86 4.61 23.74 -6.38
N ASP A 87 4.97 24.91 -5.83
CA ASP A 87 4.14 26.10 -5.73
C ASP A 87 2.89 25.98 -4.82
N ALA A 88 3.03 26.26 -3.54
CA ALA A 88 2.62 27.56 -3.01
C ALA A 88 2.62 28.74 -4.04
N GLY A 89 1.48 28.94 -4.70
CA GLY A 89 1.08 30.17 -5.39
C GLY A 89 -0.42 30.08 -5.72
N GLU A 90 -1.27 30.61 -4.85
CA GLU A 90 -1.89 31.94 -5.01
C GLU A 90 -2.90 31.99 -6.17
N THR A 91 -4.19 31.93 -5.80
CA THR A 91 -5.25 32.82 -6.31
C THR A 91 -6.25 33.08 -5.20
#